data_AF-A0A916BYG3-F1
#
_entry.id   AF-A0A916BYG3-F1
#
_cell.length_a   1.000
_cell.length_b   1.000
_cell.length_c   1.000
_cell.angle_alpha   90.00
_cell.angle_beta   90.00
_cell.angle_gamma   90.00
#
_symmetry.space_group_name_H-M   'P 1'
#
loop_
_entity.id
_entity.type
_entity.pdbx_description
1 polymer ?
#
loop_
_entity_poly.entity_id
_entity_poly.type
_entity_poly.pdbx_seq_one_letter_code
_entity_poly.pdbx_strand_id
1 'polypeptide(L)'
;MSDDRDERGRFVAGNGGGPGRPRRAIEREYLAVISEAVTLDDWRAIVAHAVEVAKAGDEKARAWIAKYVIGDAPISLTELLARELLDIDPDLEVLAKVDEISETPSSFAFSTPPTFVERVKEIKAKIARAETQAEQERRKAERKAQKAAQLPTAPSGDADATERATTGAN
;
A
#
# COMPACT_ATOMS: atom_id res chain seq x y z
N MET A 1 -55.99 22.40 14.73
CA MET A 1 -55.61 21.39 13.72
C MET A 1 -54.89 22.14 12.64
N SER A 2 -53.64 21.79 12.34
CA SER A 2 -52.89 22.40 11.24
C SER A 2 -53.43 21.85 9.92
N ASP A 3 -53.80 22.73 8.98
CA ASP A 3 -54.39 22.40 7.66
C ASP A 3 -53.56 21.41 6.81
N ASP A 4 -52.33 21.12 7.23
CA ASP A 4 -51.39 20.34 6.43
C ASP A 4 -51.50 18.81 6.60
N ARG A 5 -52.28 18.33 7.58
CA ARG A 5 -52.36 16.90 7.94
C ARG A 5 -53.80 16.39 8.13
N ASP A 6 -54.06 15.15 7.67
CA ASP A 6 -55.33 14.45 7.89
C ASP A 6 -55.48 13.97 9.34
N GLU A 7 -56.67 13.49 9.72
CA GLU A 7 -56.98 12.93 11.04
C GLU A 7 -56.09 11.72 11.42
N ARG A 8 -55.37 11.15 10.46
CA ARG A 8 -54.44 10.03 10.62
C ARG A 8 -52.97 10.49 10.59
N GLY A 9 -52.72 11.81 10.62
CA GLY A 9 -51.39 12.42 10.67
C GLY A 9 -50.63 12.44 9.33
N ARG A 10 -51.25 12.03 8.23
CA ARG A 10 -50.65 12.01 6.88
C ARG A 10 -50.77 13.38 6.22
N PHE A 11 -49.83 13.71 5.35
CA PHE A 11 -49.90 14.94 4.58
C PHE A 11 -51.11 14.92 3.63
N VAL A 12 -51.89 16.00 3.64
CA VAL A 12 -53.05 16.17 2.74
C VAL A 12 -52.54 16.36 1.31
N ALA A 13 -53.28 15.80 0.34
CA ALA A 13 -52.93 15.93 -1.08
C ALA A 13 -52.96 17.41 -1.52
N GLY A 14 -51.89 17.87 -2.16
CA GLY A 14 -51.72 19.27 -2.58
C GLY A 14 -50.69 20.06 -1.76
N ASN A 15 -50.22 19.52 -0.62
CA ASN A 15 -49.18 20.16 0.17
C ASN A 15 -47.79 19.78 -0.33
N GLY A 16 -46.93 20.76 -0.60
CA GLY A 16 -45.65 20.62 -1.32
C GLY A 16 -44.57 19.77 -0.66
N GLY A 17 -44.83 19.16 0.51
CA GLY A 17 -43.83 18.50 1.34
C GLY A 17 -42.81 19.52 1.90
N GLY A 18 -42.47 19.40 3.18
CA GLY A 18 -41.40 20.21 3.75
C GLY A 18 -40.06 19.94 3.04
N PRO A 19 -39.11 20.88 3.04
CA PRO A 19 -37.78 20.64 2.50
C PRO A 19 -37.20 19.38 3.16
N GLY A 20 -36.96 18.34 2.36
CA GLY A 20 -36.42 17.08 2.86
C GLY A 20 -35.12 17.32 3.63
N ARG A 21 -34.77 16.40 4.55
CA ARG A 21 -33.56 16.52 5.38
C ARG A 21 -32.35 16.95 4.51
N PRO A 22 -31.68 18.06 4.84
CA PRO A 22 -30.54 18.54 4.06
C PRO A 22 -29.47 17.45 3.93
N ARG A 23 -28.91 17.30 2.73
CA ARG A 23 -28.04 16.17 2.37
C ARG A 23 -26.59 16.35 2.87
N ARG A 24 -26.08 15.31 3.56
CA ARG A 24 -24.68 14.81 3.68
C ARG A 24 -23.52 15.74 4.07
N ALA A 25 -23.65 17.07 4.09
CA ALA A 25 -22.57 17.94 4.57
C ALA A 25 -22.24 17.68 6.06
N ILE A 26 -23.30 17.49 6.85
CA ILE A 26 -23.26 17.22 8.29
C ILE A 26 -22.58 15.88 8.63
N GLU A 27 -22.71 14.85 7.79
CA GLU A 27 -22.13 13.52 8.07
C GLU A 27 -20.60 13.54 8.02
N ARG A 28 -20.00 14.36 7.14
CA ARG A 28 -18.54 14.53 7.10
C ARG A 28 -18.02 15.23 8.35
N GLU A 29 -18.73 16.23 8.83
CA GLU A 29 -18.38 16.95 10.06
C GLU A 29 -18.43 16.01 11.27
N TYR A 30 -19.49 15.20 11.39
CA TYR A 30 -19.56 14.18 12.44
C TYR A 30 -18.45 13.12 12.33
N LEU A 31 -18.15 12.65 11.12
CA LEU A 31 -17.07 11.70 10.92
C LEU A 31 -15.71 12.29 11.26
N ALA A 32 -15.46 13.56 10.93
CA ALA A 32 -14.23 14.26 11.30
C ALA A 32 -14.09 14.35 12.82
N VAL A 33 -15.14 14.80 13.52
CA VAL A 33 -15.15 14.89 14.99
C VAL A 33 -14.94 13.53 15.65
N ILE A 34 -15.60 12.48 15.17
CA ILE A 34 -15.41 11.11 15.70
C ILE A 34 -13.98 10.62 15.45
N SER A 35 -13.44 10.88 14.26
CA SER A 35 -12.08 10.46 13.90
C SER A 35 -11.01 11.20 14.70
N GLU A 36 -11.27 12.46 15.07
CA GLU A 36 -10.39 13.26 15.95
C GLU A 36 -10.51 12.83 17.41
N ALA A 37 -11.72 12.47 17.86
CA ALA A 37 -11.97 12.09 19.25
C ALA A 37 -11.43 10.70 19.60
N VAL A 38 -11.46 9.74 18.65
CA VAL A 38 -10.95 8.39 18.88
C VAL A 38 -9.46 8.36 18.62
N THR A 39 -8.67 8.47 19.68
CA THR A 39 -7.21 8.33 19.56
C THR A 39 -6.81 6.88 19.29
N LEU A 40 -5.56 6.67 18.84
CA LEU A 40 -5.02 5.32 18.69
C LEU A 40 -4.95 4.56 20.02
N ASP A 41 -4.73 5.26 21.14
CA ASP A 41 -4.67 4.63 22.46
C ASP A 41 -6.05 4.21 22.94
N ASP A 42 -7.07 5.04 22.72
CA ASP A 42 -8.47 4.67 22.98
C ASP A 42 -8.86 3.46 22.14
N TRP A 43 -8.46 3.45 20.87
CA TRP A 43 -8.74 2.33 19.98
C TRP A 43 -8.06 1.03 20.45
N ARG A 44 -6.79 1.10 20.86
CA ARG A 44 -6.08 -0.05 21.44
C ARG A 44 -6.78 -0.57 22.71
N ALA A 45 -7.24 0.32 23.58
CA ALA A 45 -7.96 -0.06 24.79
C ALA A 45 -9.29 -0.77 24.47
N ILE A 46 -10.05 -0.27 23.49
CA ILE A 46 -11.29 -0.91 23.02
C ILE A 46 -11.01 -2.32 22.48
N VAL A 47 -9.99 -2.48 21.64
CA VAL A 47 -9.61 -3.78 21.07
C VAL A 47 -9.16 -4.74 22.17
N ALA A 48 -8.33 -4.28 23.11
CA ALA A 48 -7.87 -5.10 24.23
C ALA A 48 -9.06 -5.60 25.09
N HIS A 49 -9.99 -4.71 25.42
CA HIS A 49 -11.19 -5.10 26.15
C HIS A 49 -12.06 -6.10 25.37
N ALA A 50 -12.25 -5.87 24.06
CA ALA A 50 -12.99 -6.80 23.22
C ALA A 50 -12.34 -8.19 23.16
N VAL A 51 -11.00 -8.27 23.15
CA VAL A 51 -10.27 -9.54 23.23
C VAL A 51 -10.54 -10.26 24.55
N GLU A 52 -10.54 -9.55 25.68
CA GLU A 52 -10.85 -10.15 26.98
C GLU A 52 -12.30 -10.65 27.05
N VAL A 53 -13.25 -9.86 26.54
CA VAL A 53 -14.67 -10.27 26.45
C VAL A 53 -14.86 -11.48 25.52
N ALA A 54 -14.15 -11.51 24.40
CA ALA A 54 -14.15 -12.66 23.48
C ALA A 54 -13.58 -13.93 24.13
N LYS A 55 -12.48 -13.82 24.89
CA LYS A 55 -11.89 -14.92 25.67
C LYS A 55 -12.83 -15.41 26.76
N ALA A 56 -13.60 -14.52 27.39
CA ALA A 56 -14.62 -14.86 28.37
C ALA A 56 -15.83 -15.60 27.76
N GLY A 57 -15.89 -15.73 26.43
CA GLY A 57 -16.87 -16.55 25.71
C GLY A 57 -17.95 -15.76 24.97
N ASP A 58 -17.90 -14.42 24.97
CA ASP A 58 -18.88 -13.62 24.23
C ASP A 58 -18.78 -13.89 22.72
N GLU A 59 -19.90 -14.28 22.13
CA GLU A 59 -19.99 -14.63 20.72
C GLU A 59 -19.82 -13.41 19.80
N LYS A 60 -20.38 -12.26 20.19
CA LYS A 60 -20.36 -11.05 19.37
C LYS A 60 -18.96 -10.46 19.29
N ALA A 61 -18.24 -10.44 20.40
CA ALA A 61 -16.84 -10.00 20.44
C ALA A 61 -15.95 -10.93 19.60
N ARG A 62 -16.16 -12.26 19.66
CA ARG A 62 -15.45 -13.23 18.81
C ARG A 62 -15.72 -12.99 17.33
N ALA A 63 -16.99 -12.84 16.95
CA ALA A 63 -17.39 -12.59 15.56
C ALA A 63 -16.83 -11.26 15.05
N TRP A 64 -16.87 -10.20 15.88
CA TRP A 64 -16.32 -8.90 15.54
C TRP A 64 -14.81 -8.95 15.29
N ILE A 65 -14.04 -9.56 16.19
CA ILE A 65 -12.59 -9.72 16.02
C ILE A 65 -12.27 -10.58 14.79
N ALA A 66 -12.98 -11.70 14.61
CA ALA A 66 -12.78 -12.59 13.47
C ALA A 66 -12.98 -11.87 12.13
N LYS A 67 -13.98 -10.99 12.04
CA LYS A 67 -14.21 -10.17 10.85
C LYS A 67 -13.01 -9.29 10.47
N TYR A 68 -12.29 -8.74 11.45
CA TYR A 68 -11.11 -7.89 11.17
C TYR A 68 -9.83 -8.69 10.92
N VAL A 69 -9.70 -9.88 11.51
CA VAL A 69 -8.51 -10.73 11.35
C VAL A 69 -8.57 -11.57 10.08
N ILE A 70 -9.74 -12.13 9.78
CA ILE A 70 -9.95 -13.08 8.68
C ILE A 70 -10.65 -12.42 7.49
N GLY A 71 -11.42 -11.36 7.72
CA GLY A 71 -12.25 -10.72 6.70
C GLY A 71 -13.68 -11.28 6.64
N ASP A 72 -14.52 -10.70 5.78
CA ASP A 72 -15.92 -11.12 5.57
C ASP A 72 -16.06 -12.41 4.75
N ALA A 73 -15.01 -12.78 4.02
CA ALA A 73 -14.94 -14.00 3.21
C ALA A 73 -13.74 -14.83 3.69
N PRO A 74 -13.91 -15.66 4.73
CA PRO A 74 -12.84 -16.52 5.20
C PRO A 74 -12.42 -17.48 4.09
N ILE A 75 -11.11 -17.68 3.95
CA ILE A 75 -10.57 -18.68 3.02
C ILE A 75 -11.16 -20.04 3.35
N SER A 76 -11.63 -20.76 2.32
CA SER A 76 -12.13 -22.12 2.53
C SER A 76 -10.97 -23.06 2.87
N LEU A 77 -11.23 -24.10 3.66
CA LEU A 77 -10.20 -25.10 3.97
C LEU A 77 -9.61 -25.73 2.70
N THR A 78 -10.46 -25.96 1.70
CA THR A 78 -10.05 -26.48 0.39
C THR A 78 -9.09 -25.53 -0.33
N GLU A 79 -9.35 -24.22 -0.28
CA GLU A 79 -8.49 -23.21 -0.88
C GLU A 79 -7.15 -23.09 -0.13
N LEU A 80 -7.17 -23.15 1.20
CA LEU A 80 -5.97 -23.17 2.02
C LEU A 80 -5.07 -24.37 1.66
N LEU A 81 -5.67 -25.56 1.55
CA LEU A 81 -4.96 -26.78 1.16
C LEU A 81 -4.43 -26.71 -0.27
N ALA A 82 -5.19 -26.11 -1.20
CA ALA A 82 -4.74 -25.92 -2.57
C ALA A 82 -3.50 -25.01 -2.63
N ARG A 83 -3.45 -23.94 -1.82
CA ARG A 83 -2.27 -23.07 -1.72
C ARG A 83 -1.06 -23.80 -1.18
N GLU A 84 -1.24 -24.57 -0.11
CA GLU A 84 -0.16 -25.36 0.48
C GLU A 84 0.39 -26.40 -0.50
N LEU A 85 -0.50 -27.12 -1.21
CA LEU A 85 -0.10 -28.11 -2.20
C LEU A 85 0.64 -27.50 -3.40
N LEU A 86 0.23 -26.30 -3.81
CA LEU A 86 0.78 -25.59 -4.97
C LEU A 86 1.98 -24.70 -4.63
N ASP A 87 2.41 -24.66 -3.36
CA ASP A 87 3.48 -23.80 -2.85
C ASP A 87 3.36 -22.35 -3.35
N ILE A 88 2.12 -21.84 -3.35
CA ILE A 88 1.84 -20.49 -3.83
C ILE A 88 2.38 -19.51 -2.80
N ASP A 89 3.38 -18.73 -3.22
CA ASP A 89 3.93 -17.65 -2.41
C ASP A 89 2.82 -16.61 -2.12
N PRO A 90 2.49 -16.38 -0.83
CA PRO A 90 1.46 -15.42 -0.45
C PRO A 90 1.76 -13.99 -0.93
N ASP A 91 3.03 -13.62 -1.08
CA ASP A 91 3.43 -12.28 -1.51
C ASP A 91 3.11 -12.05 -2.99
N LEU A 92 3.27 -13.08 -3.83
CA LEU A 92 2.88 -13.04 -5.25
C LEU A 92 1.36 -12.89 -5.41
N GLU A 93 0.58 -13.53 -4.54
CA GLU A 93 -0.87 -13.43 -4.56
C GLU A 93 -1.36 -12.04 -4.15
N VAL A 94 -0.76 -11.44 -3.12
CA VAL A 94 -1.06 -10.07 -2.69
C VAL A 94 -0.77 -9.09 -3.81
N LEU A 95 0.36 -9.24 -4.50
CA LEU A 95 0.73 -8.38 -5.63
C LEU A 95 -0.26 -8.50 -6.80
N ALA A 96 -0.69 -9.72 -7.13
CA ALA A 96 -1.69 -9.95 -8.18
C ALA A 96 -3.05 -9.29 -7.84
N LYS A 97 -3.52 -9.42 -6.60
CA LYS A 97 -4.77 -8.78 -6.12
C LYS A 97 -4.67 -7.26 -6.08
N VAL A 98 -3.51 -6.70 -5.71
CA VAL A 98 -3.28 -5.26 -5.73
C VAL A 98 -3.33 -4.71 -7.17
N ASP A 99 -2.86 -5.48 -8.14
CA ASP A 99 -2.97 -5.12 -9.56
C ASP A 99 -4.43 -5.13 -10.05
N GLU A 100 -5.17 -6.19 -9.74
CA GLU A 100 -6.60 -6.32 -10.06
C GLU A 100 -7.43 -5.16 -9.47
N ILE A 101 -7.20 -4.81 -8.20
CA ILE A 101 -7.85 -3.67 -7.55
C ILE A 101 -7.49 -2.35 -8.26
N SER A 102 -6.26 -2.21 -8.77
CA SER A 102 -5.82 -1.00 -9.46
C SER A 102 -6.40 -0.85 -10.88
N GLU A 103 -6.88 -1.95 -11.46
CA GLU A 103 -7.47 -2.01 -12.81
C GLU A 103 -9.01 -1.89 -12.81
N THR A 104 -9.68 -2.10 -11.67
CA THR A 104 -11.15 -1.96 -11.61
C THR A 104 -11.60 -0.49 -11.82
N PRO A 105 -12.46 -0.21 -12.81
CA PRO A 105 -13.03 1.12 -12.99
C PRO A 105 -13.95 1.47 -11.81
N SER A 106 -13.82 2.72 -11.38
CA SER A 106 -14.39 3.40 -10.20
C SER A 106 -15.91 3.23 -9.90
N SER A 107 -16.66 2.37 -10.59
CA SER A 107 -18.11 2.23 -10.40
C SER A 107 -18.53 1.30 -9.26
N PHE A 108 -17.64 0.44 -8.73
CA PHE A 108 -17.95 -0.51 -7.64
C PHE A 108 -17.29 -0.21 -6.28
N ALA A 109 -16.57 0.91 -6.14
CA ALA A 109 -15.88 1.26 -4.91
C ALA A 109 -16.83 1.95 -3.90
N PHE A 110 -17.65 1.20 -3.17
CA PHE A 110 -18.43 1.78 -2.06
C PHE A 110 -17.58 2.12 -0.82
N SER A 111 -16.27 1.83 -0.77
CA SER A 111 -15.49 2.10 0.44
C SER A 111 -13.97 2.24 0.24
N THR A 112 -13.50 2.74 -0.89
CA THR A 112 -12.08 3.10 -1.03
C THR A 112 -11.99 4.62 -1.17
N PRO A 113 -11.49 5.35 -0.17
CA PRO A 113 -11.32 6.79 -0.31
C PRO A 113 -10.44 7.05 -1.55
N PRO A 114 -10.78 8.02 -2.41
CA PRO A 114 -10.03 8.29 -3.65
C PRO A 114 -8.51 8.46 -3.42
N THR A 115 -8.15 8.95 -2.23
CA THR A 115 -6.76 9.08 -1.74
C THR A 115 -5.97 7.77 -1.60
N PHE A 116 -6.61 6.60 -1.45
CA PHE A 116 -5.89 5.33 -1.29
C PHE A 116 -5.38 4.80 -2.64
N VAL A 117 -6.21 4.84 -3.68
CA VAL A 117 -5.82 4.42 -5.04
C VAL A 117 -4.71 5.33 -5.58
N GLU A 118 -4.80 6.63 -5.33
CA GLU A 118 -3.75 7.59 -5.68
C GLU A 118 -2.44 7.30 -4.94
N ARG A 119 -2.50 7.01 -3.63
CA ARG A 119 -1.32 6.63 -2.84
C ARG A 119 -0.69 5.33 -3.34
N VAL A 120 -1.49 4.33 -3.72
CA VAL A 120 -0.97 3.08 -4.31
C VAL A 120 -0.27 3.35 -5.64
N LYS A 121 -0.85 4.20 -6.51
CA LYS A 121 -0.21 4.62 -7.77
C LYS A 121 1.10 5.38 -7.53
N GLU A 122 1.14 6.26 -6.54
CA GLU A 122 2.37 6.96 -6.15
C GLU A 122 3.45 6.03 -5.62
N ILE A 123 3.08 5.04 -4.80
CA ILE A 123 4.02 4.05 -4.26
C ILE A 123 4.59 3.20 -5.40
N LYS A 124 3.74 2.68 -6.30
CA LYS A 124 4.19 1.94 -7.50
C LYS A 124 5.16 2.79 -8.35
N ALA A 125 4.83 4.06 -8.58
CA ALA A 125 5.69 4.97 -9.32
C ALA A 125 7.03 5.26 -8.62
N LYS A 126 7.06 5.33 -7.28
CA LYS A 126 8.29 5.50 -6.49
C LYS A 126 9.19 4.26 -6.55
N ILE A 127 8.61 3.06 -6.48
CA ILE A 127 9.35 1.81 -6.61
C ILE A 127 10.02 1.72 -7.99
N ALA A 128 9.27 1.95 -9.07
CA ALA A 128 9.83 1.94 -10.43
C ALA A 128 10.94 2.99 -10.65
N ARG A 129 10.81 4.17 -10.03
CA ARG A 129 11.87 5.20 -10.05
C ARG A 129 13.12 4.77 -9.29
N ALA A 130 12.97 4.09 -8.15
CA ALA A 130 14.10 3.58 -7.39
C ALA A 130 14.86 2.48 -8.15
N GLU A 131 14.15 1.57 -8.82
CA GLU A 131 14.74 0.51 -9.64
C GLU A 131 15.53 1.08 -10.83
N THR A 132 14.94 2.04 -11.55
CA THR A 132 15.61 2.72 -12.67
C THR A 132 16.83 3.54 -12.23
N GLN A 133 16.78 4.17 -11.05
CA GLN A 133 17.94 4.86 -10.46
C GLN A 133 19.06 3.88 -10.10
N ALA A 134 18.73 2.75 -9.47
CA ALA A 134 19.69 1.71 -9.12
C ALA A 134 20.39 1.12 -10.36
N GLU A 135 19.65 0.89 -11.45
CA GLU A 135 20.25 0.39 -12.70
C GLU A 135 21.15 1.44 -13.37
N GLN A 136 20.76 2.71 -13.34
CA GLN A 136 21.60 3.80 -13.85
C GLN A 136 22.90 3.95 -13.04
N GLU A 137 22.85 3.78 -11.73
CA GLU A 137 24.03 3.79 -10.86
C GLU A 137 24.96 2.62 -11.15
N ARG A 138 24.42 1.41 -11.33
CA ARG A 138 25.19 0.22 -11.75
C ARG A 138 25.90 0.46 -13.08
N ARG A 139 25.19 0.95 -14.10
CA ARG A 139 25.79 1.26 -15.41
C ARG A 139 26.85 2.36 -15.34
N LYS A 140 26.67 3.37 -14.48
CA LYS A 140 27.69 4.41 -14.25
C LYS A 140 28.93 3.83 -13.55
N ALA A 141 28.73 2.95 -12.58
CA ALA A 141 29.82 2.27 -11.88
C ALA A 141 30.63 1.37 -12.82
N GLU A 142 29.96 0.61 -13.69
CA GLU A 142 30.61 -0.23 -14.71
C GLU A 142 31.41 0.60 -15.73
N ARG A 143 30.84 1.70 -16.24
CA ARG A 143 31.55 2.61 -17.15
C ARG A 143 32.76 3.25 -16.48
N LYS A 144 32.66 3.61 -15.19
CA LYS A 144 33.78 4.13 -14.40
C LYS A 144 34.86 3.06 -14.22
N ALA A 145 34.48 1.81 -13.94
CA ALA A 145 35.40 0.69 -13.82
C ALA A 145 36.10 0.36 -15.14
N GLN A 146 35.38 0.33 -16.27
CA GLN A 146 35.95 0.13 -17.61
C GLN A 146 36.91 1.25 -18.01
N LYS A 147 36.56 2.51 -17.72
CA LYS A 147 37.45 3.66 -17.98
C LYS A 147 38.71 3.64 -17.10
N ALA A 148 38.60 3.17 -15.86
CA ALA A 148 39.76 2.97 -14.98
C ALA A 148 40.67 1.81 -15.46
N ALA A 149 40.09 0.75 -16.03
CA ALA A 149 40.83 -0.37 -16.63
C ALA A 149 41.47 -0.04 -17.99
N GLN A 150 40.97 0.98 -18.72
CA GLN A 150 41.53 1.46 -19.99
C GLN A 150 42.61 2.54 -19.82
N LEU A 151 43.05 2.84 -18.58
CA LEU A 151 44.17 3.76 -18.38
C LEU A 151 45.46 3.11 -18.92
N PRO A 152 46.18 3.75 -19.85
CA PRO A 152 47.38 3.16 -20.43
C PRO A 152 48.44 2.99 -19.34
N THR A 153 48.90 1.75 -19.12
CA THR A 153 50.19 1.48 -18.51
C THR A 153 51.25 2.23 -19.33
N ALA A 154 51.89 3.21 -18.70
CA ALA A 154 52.95 4.00 -19.33
C ALA A 154 54.01 3.07 -19.94
N PRO A 155 54.52 3.37 -21.14
CA PRO A 155 55.64 2.61 -21.69
C PRO A 155 56.85 2.81 -20.77
N SER A 156 57.33 1.72 -20.18
CA SER A 156 58.64 1.71 -19.52
C SER A 156 59.68 2.06 -20.58
N GLY A 157 60.19 3.28 -20.52
CA GLY A 157 61.27 3.74 -21.38
C GLY A 157 62.48 2.83 -21.23
N ASP A 158 62.92 2.31 -22.36
CA ASP A 158 64.17 1.61 -22.55
C ASP A 158 65.34 2.41 -21.95
N ALA A 159 66.05 1.78 -21.01
CA ALA A 159 67.43 2.12 -20.70
C ALA A 159 68.30 0.96 -21.21
N ASP A 160 68.39 0.83 -22.53
CA ASP A 160 69.47 0.09 -23.19
C ASP A 160 70.38 1.10 -23.88
N ALA A 161 71.39 1.56 -23.13
CA ALA A 161 72.47 2.39 -23.63
C ALA A 161 73.80 1.78 -23.16
N THR A 162 74.27 0.81 -23.95
CA THR A 162 75.66 0.71 -24.42
C THR A 162 76.77 0.83 -23.37
N GLU A 163 77.24 -0.30 -22.84
CA GLU A 163 78.60 -0.40 -22.29
C GLU A 163 79.28 -1.72 -22.76
N ARG A 164 79.88 -1.65 -23.94
CA ARG A 164 80.91 -2.60 -24.42
C ARG A 164 82.00 -1.82 -25.16
N ALA A 165 83.03 -1.43 -24.42
CA ALA A 165 84.42 -1.21 -24.85
C ALA A 165 85.17 -0.77 -23.57
N THR A 166 86.08 -1.53 -22.97
CA THR A 166 87.38 -1.86 -23.55
C THR A 166 88.12 -2.84 -22.64
N THR A 167 88.67 -3.88 -23.25
CA THR A 167 89.82 -4.64 -22.76
C THR A 167 91.08 -3.76 -22.88
N GLY A 168 91.93 -3.67 -21.85
CA GLY A 168 93.30 -3.19 -22.01
C GLY A 168 94.01 -2.74 -20.72
N ALA A 169 95.09 -3.47 -20.37
CA ALA A 169 96.10 -3.23 -19.32
C ALA A 169 95.62 -3.42 -17.87
N ASN A 170 96.29 -4.18 -17.00
CA ASN A 170 97.69 -4.61 -16.89
C ASN A 170 97.73 -5.88 -16.02
#